data_AF-S3B4E9-F1
#
_entry.id   AF-S3B4E9-F1
#
_cell.length_a   1.000
_cell.length_b   1.000
_cell.length_c   1.000
_cell.angle_alpha   90.00
_cell.angle_beta   90.00
_cell.angle_gamma   90.00
#
_symmetry.space_group_name_H-M   'P 1'
#
loop_
_entity.id
_entity.type
_entity.pdbx_description
1 polymer ?
#
loop_
_entity_poly.entity_id
_entity_poly.type
_entity_poly.pdbx_seq_one_letter_code
_entity_poly.pdbx_strand_id
1 'polypeptide(L)' 'MEAGSCHDCEWYRTQINRAAGDPQPRADLEALYAAHLRRKHSDAERRTLRSV' A
#
# COMPACT_ATOMS: atom_id res chain seq x y z
N MET A 1 8.58 16.91 -8.67
CA MET A 1 7.43 17.75 -8.28
C MET A 1 6.27 17.23 -9.12
N GLU A 2 5.28 16.51 -8.62
CA GLU A 2 4.80 16.31 -7.24
C GLU A 2 4.80 14.82 -6.91
N ALA A 3 5.25 14.44 -5.72
CA ALA A 3 4.99 13.12 -5.16
C ALA A 3 3.51 13.07 -4.73
N GLY A 4 2.61 13.23 -5.70
CA GLY A 4 1.17 13.18 -5.48
C GLY A 4 0.82 11.81 -4.94
N SER A 5 0.36 11.77 -3.68
CA SER A 5 -0.07 10.55 -2.99
C SER A 5 -0.84 9.66 -3.95
N CYS A 6 -0.27 8.49 -4.26
CA CYS A 6 -0.94 7.53 -5.11
C CYS A 6 -2.27 7.15 -4.45
N HIS A 7 -3.39 7.50 -5.08
CA HIS A 7 -4.73 7.30 -4.54
C HIS A 7 -4.98 5.83 -4.17
N ASP A 8 -4.46 4.90 -4.98
CA ASP A 8 -4.51 3.46 -4.68
C ASP A 8 -3.74 3.09 -3.41
N CYS A 9 -2.60 3.74 -3.12
CA CYS A 9 -1.85 3.49 -1.89
C CYS A 9 -2.64 3.91 -0.64
N GLU A 10 -3.33 5.04 -0.70
CA GLU A 10 -4.20 5.51 0.39
C GLU A 10 -5.41 4.58 0.58
N TRP A 11 -5.98 4.10 -0.53
CA TRP A 11 -7.05 3.11 -0.50
C TRP A 11 -6.59 1.80 0.13
N TYR A 12 -5.46 1.23 -0.32
CA TYR A 12 -4.91 0.00 0.25
C TYR A 12 -4.62 0.15 1.75
N ARG A 13 -3.97 1.25 2.17
CA ARG A 13 -3.72 1.52 3.60
C ARG A 13 -5.03 1.61 4.40
N THR A 14 -6.07 2.23 3.85
CA THR A 14 -7.39 2.32 4.50
C THR A 14 -8.04 0.95 4.66
N GLN A 15 -8.02 0.13 3.60
CA GLN A 15 -8.64 -1.19 3.63
C GLN A 15 -7.88 -2.15 4.53
N ILE A 16 -6.55 -2.12 4.55
CA ILE A 16 -5.71 -2.91 5.47
C ILE A 16 -6.02 -2.54 6.93
N ASN A 17 -6.17 -1.25 7.24
CA ASN A 17 -6.53 -0.80 8.59
C ASN A 17 -7.96 -1.22 8.98
N ARG A 18 -8.92 -1.17 8.05
CA ARG A 18 -10.28 -1.65 8.29
C ARG A 18 -10.33 -3.16 8.50
N ALA A 19 -9.50 -3.91 7.79
CA ALA A 19 -9.35 -5.36 7.95
C ALA A 19 -8.56 -5.75 9.20
N ALA A 20 -8.19 -4.83 10.10
CA ALA A 20 -7.44 -5.15 11.32
C ALA A 20 -8.18 -6.12 12.27
N GLY A 21 -9.51 -6.24 12.14
CA GLY A 21 -10.33 -7.21 12.88
C GLY A 21 -10.34 -8.63 12.31
N ASP A 22 -9.96 -8.81 11.04
CA ASP A 22 -10.04 -10.09 10.32
C ASP A 22 -8.69 -10.43 9.65
N PRO A 23 -7.97 -11.45 10.14
CA PRO A 23 -6.59 -11.72 9.71
C PRO A 23 -6.47 -12.20 8.25
N GLN A 24 -7.49 -12.89 7.74
CA GLN A 24 -7.49 -13.46 6.39
C GLN A 24 -7.63 -12.41 5.27
N PRO A 25 -8.60 -11.46 5.32
CA PRO A 25 -8.69 -10.40 4.32
C PRO A 25 -7.53 -9.39 4.40
N ARG A 26 -6.92 -9.21 5.59
CA ARG A 26 -5.77 -8.33 5.74
C ARG A 26 -4.55 -8.80 4.94
N ALA A 27 -4.21 -10.09 5.04
CA ALA A 27 -3.05 -10.65 4.36
C ALA A 27 -3.17 -10.55 2.83
N ASP A 28 -4.38 -10.74 2.29
CA ASP A 28 -4.64 -10.60 0.85
C ASP A 28 -4.47 -9.14 0.39
N LEU A 29 -5.00 -8.18 1.15
CA LEU A 29 -4.82 -6.75 0.88
C LEU A 29 -3.36 -6.31 0.96
N GLU A 30 -2.59 -6.84 1.91
CA GLU A 30 -1.15 -6.59 2.02
C GLU A 30 -0.37 -7.15 0.81
N ALA A 31 -0.74 -8.34 0.32
CA ALA A 31 -0.14 -8.94 -0.87
C ALA A 31 -0.45 -8.12 -2.15
N LEU A 32 -1.70 -7.67 -2.32
CA LEU A 32 -2.11 -6.81 -3.41
C LEU A 32 -1.41 -5.45 -3.36
N TYR A 33 -1.29 -4.86 -2.16
CA TYR A 33 -0.55 -3.61 -1.96
C TYR A 33 0.93 -3.77 -2.31
N ALA A 34 1.57 -4.87 -1.87
CA ALA A 34 2.96 -5.16 -2.22
C ALA A 34 3.16 -5.34 -3.74
N ALA A 35 2.19 -5.95 -4.44
CA ALA A 35 2.21 -6.07 -5.90
C ALA A 35 2.00 -4.73 -6.61
N HIS A 36 1.09 -3.89 -6.12
CA HIS A 36 0.89 -2.52 -6.58
C HIS A 36 2.19 -1.72 -6.48
N LEU A 37 2.85 -1.77 -5.32
CA LEU A 37 4.14 -1.11 -5.09
C LEU A 37 5.24 -1.61 -6.03
N ARG A 38 5.24 -2.90 -6.41
CA ARG A 38 6.22 -3.43 -7.39
C ARG A 38 5.98 -2.95 -8.81
N ARG A 39 4.71 -2.73 -9.18
CA ARG A 39 4.31 -2.44 -10.57
C ARG A 39 4.23 -0.95 -10.88
N LYS A 40 3.81 -0.14 -9.91
CA LYS A 40 3.47 1.28 -10.11
C LYS A 40 4.45 2.25 -9.46
N HIS A 41 5.25 1.77 -8.50
CA HIS A 41 6.21 2.59 -7.76
C HIS A 41 7.63 2.11 -8.03
N SER A 42 8.53 3.04 -8.34
CA SER A 42 9.96 2.70 -8.49
C SER A 42 10.56 2.36 -7.12
N ASP A 43 11.68 1.62 -7.07
CA ASP A 43 12.31 1.19 -5.81
C ASP A 43 12.61 2.36 -4.84
N ALA A 44 12.88 3.54 -5.40
CA ALA A 44 13.03 4.80 -4.67
C ALA A 44 11.76 5.25 -3.93
N GLU A 45 10.56 5.08 -4.52
CA GLU A 45 9.27 5.43 -3.90
C GLU A 45 8.82 4.39 -2.87
N ARG A 46 9.20 3.11 -3.07
CA ARG A 46 8.94 2.01 -2.13
C ARG A 46 9.65 2.22 -0.79
N ARG A 47 10.82 2.87 -0.79
CA ARG A 47 11.58 3.19 0.43
C ARG A 47 10.92 4.31 1.24
N THR A 48 10.33 5.29 0.57
CA THR A 48 9.64 6.42 1.22
C THR A 48 8.31 6.01 1.84
N LEU A 49 7.51 5.17 1.16
CA LEU A 49 6.20 4.72 1.66
C LEU A 49 6.27 3.74 2.84
N ARG A 50 7.42 3.08 3.06
CA ARG A 50 7.65 2.11 4.15
C ARG A 50 8.26 2.74 5.41
N SER A 51 8.68 4.00 5.35
CA SER A 51 9.32 4.75 6.45
C SER A 51 8.38 5.75 7.14
N VAL A 52 7.09 5.78 6.76
CA VAL A 52 6.02 6.59 7.37
C VAL A 52 4.90 5.72 7.91
#